data_AF-F9PC82-F1
#
_entry.id   AF-F9PC82-F1
#
_cell.length_a   1.000
_cell.length_b   1.000
_cell.length_c   1.000
_cell.angle_alpha   90.00
_cell.angle_beta   90.00
_cell.angle_gamma   90.00
#
_symmetry.space_group_name_H-M   'P 1'
#
loop_
_entity.id
_entity.type
_entity.pdbx_description
1 polymer ?
#
loop_
_entity_poly.entity_id
_entity_poly.type
_entity_poly.pdbx_seq_one_letter_code
_entity_poly.pdbx_strand_id
1 'polypeptide(L)'
;MLESLLVLGIVSLLALGLSSSVQSTFAAVEEQIFFMEFEELYRETQKRSLASQQKINLMLEERSIGNGYQKLAIPKGIQLQSNQSITFDKAGGNSSLASVRFQTRKEVVRYQLYLGNGKIKRIQEAKIKAVILLEAVISLAIFASIATLLLGQIQESRKREVELLKQEEVLRVARMALQTGQKELTVNGLTVHVVSNERGLEVYHGTEKLLAIQDK
;
A
#
# COMPACT_ATOMS: atom_id res chain seq x y z
N MET A 1 6.87 -28.01 -2.68
CA MET A 1 6.63 -27.24 -3.92
C MET A 1 5.66 -26.10 -3.71
N LEU A 2 4.43 -26.34 -3.20
CA LEU A 2 3.46 -25.27 -2.91
C LEU A 2 3.96 -24.24 -1.88
N GLU A 3 4.57 -24.71 -0.78
CA GLU A 3 5.14 -23.85 0.28
C GLU A 3 6.21 -22.90 -0.25
N SER A 4 7.15 -23.41 -1.06
CA SER A 4 8.21 -22.60 -1.68
C SER A 4 7.67 -21.55 -2.64
N LEU A 5 6.59 -21.88 -3.37
CA LEU A 5 5.91 -20.94 -4.27
C LEU A 5 5.19 -19.83 -3.47
N LEU A 6 4.57 -20.19 -2.35
CA LEU A 6 3.89 -19.26 -1.45
C LEU A 6 4.89 -18.28 -0.81
N VAL A 7 6.02 -18.79 -0.33
CA VAL A 7 7.12 -17.96 0.20
C VAL A 7 7.64 -17.00 -0.87
N LEU A 8 7.90 -17.49 -2.08
CA LEU A 8 8.36 -16.63 -3.18
C LEU A 8 7.34 -15.55 -3.54
N GLY A 9 6.05 -15.89 -3.56
CA GLY A 9 4.97 -14.93 -3.78
C GLY A 9 4.94 -13.83 -2.72
N ILE A 10 5.08 -14.20 -1.43
CA ILE A 10 5.12 -13.24 -0.32
C ILE A 10 6.36 -12.35 -0.41
N VAL A 11 7.54 -12.92 -0.64
CA VAL A 11 8.80 -12.16 -0.74
C VAL A 11 8.75 -11.18 -1.92
N SER A 12 8.25 -11.60 -3.09
CA SER A 12 8.08 -10.72 -4.25
C SER A 12 7.10 -9.59 -3.98
N LEU A 13 5.98 -9.86 -3.30
CA LEU A 13 5.00 -8.83 -2.93
C LEU A 13 5.59 -7.81 -1.95
N LEU A 14 6.34 -8.28 -0.95
CA LEU A 14 7.05 -7.42 -0.01
C LEU A 14 8.11 -6.56 -0.70
N ALA A 15 8.90 -7.15 -1.60
CA ALA A 15 9.93 -6.43 -2.36
C ALA A 15 9.32 -5.31 -3.23
N LEU A 16 8.18 -5.58 -3.88
CA LEU A 16 7.46 -4.57 -4.67
C LEU A 16 6.89 -3.45 -3.79
N GLY A 17 6.28 -3.79 -2.66
CA GLY A 17 5.75 -2.81 -1.71
C GLY A 17 6.85 -1.90 -1.13
N LEU A 18 7.99 -2.48 -0.77
CA LEU A 18 9.14 -1.74 -0.25
C LEU A 18 9.80 -0.86 -1.32
N SER A 19 9.94 -1.34 -2.55
CA SER A 19 10.50 -0.56 -3.66
C SER A 19 9.69 0.72 -3.93
N SER A 20 8.37 0.62 -3.93
CA SER A 20 7.48 1.78 -4.07
C SER A 20 7.65 2.79 -2.93
N SER A 21 7.78 2.31 -1.69
CA SER A 21 8.02 3.15 -0.51
C SER A 21 9.37 3.89 -0.58
N VAL A 22 10.44 3.18 -0.99
CA VAL A 22 11.77 3.77 -1.19
C VAL A 22 11.72 4.85 -2.25
N GLN A 23 11.10 4.58 -3.42
CA GLN A 23 10.95 5.57 -4.48
C GLN A 23 10.16 6.80 -4.03
N SER A 24 9.09 6.61 -3.25
CA SER A 24 8.32 7.71 -2.68
C SER A 24 9.14 8.54 -1.67
N THR A 25 10.03 7.90 -0.93
CA THR A 25 10.91 8.58 0.03
C THR A 25 11.96 9.42 -0.70
N PHE A 26 12.59 8.87 -1.74
CA PHE A 26 13.51 9.62 -2.59
C PHE A 26 12.85 10.84 -3.23
N ALA A 27 11.64 10.67 -3.79
CA ALA A 27 10.89 11.79 -4.36
C ALA A 27 10.60 12.88 -3.32
N ALA A 28 10.24 12.50 -2.09
CA ALA A 28 9.99 13.46 -1.02
C ALA A 28 11.27 14.21 -0.58
N VAL A 29 12.42 13.54 -0.56
CA VAL A 29 13.72 14.17 -0.27
C VAL A 29 14.12 15.12 -1.41
N GLU A 30 13.96 14.70 -2.66
CA GLU A 30 14.21 15.55 -3.85
C GLU A 30 13.34 16.82 -3.82
N GLU A 31 12.06 16.70 -3.46
CA GLU A 31 11.16 17.85 -3.28
C GLU A 31 11.67 18.81 -2.19
N GLN A 32 12.13 18.28 -1.04
CA GLN A 32 12.66 19.09 0.05
C GLN A 32 13.95 19.82 -0.35
N ILE A 33 14.89 19.12 -1.00
CA ILE A 33 16.14 19.69 -1.49
C ILE A 33 15.85 20.82 -2.46
N PHE A 34 14.97 20.61 -3.43
CA PHE A 34 14.58 21.64 -4.39
C PHE A 34 14.08 22.91 -3.69
N PHE A 35 13.22 22.79 -2.67
CA PHE A 35 12.71 23.97 -1.96
C PHE A 35 13.80 24.70 -1.18
N MET A 36 14.74 23.99 -0.56
CA MET A 36 15.90 24.59 0.10
C MET A 36 16.78 25.35 -0.91
N GLU A 37 17.07 24.72 -2.05
CA GLU A 37 17.86 25.31 -3.13
C GLU A 37 17.17 26.52 -3.76
N PHE A 38 15.84 26.48 -3.91
CA PHE A 38 15.07 27.62 -4.39
C PHE A 38 15.16 28.81 -3.43
N GLU A 39 14.98 28.56 -2.13
CA GLU A 39 15.10 29.61 -1.11
C GLU A 39 16.53 30.18 -1.04
N GLU A 40 17.54 29.35 -1.21
CA GLU A 40 18.94 29.77 -1.29
C GLU A 40 19.20 30.61 -2.55
N LEU A 41 18.80 30.13 -3.72
CA LEU A 41 18.92 30.85 -4.99
C LEU A 41 18.23 32.22 -4.91
N TYR A 42 17.07 32.30 -4.27
CA TYR A 42 16.37 33.56 -4.02
C TYR A 42 17.22 34.52 -3.18
N ARG A 43 17.73 34.06 -2.01
CA ARG A 43 18.58 34.88 -1.12
C ARG A 43 19.90 35.29 -1.78
N GLU A 44 20.51 34.41 -2.55
CA GLU A 44 21.76 34.71 -3.27
C GLU A 44 21.53 35.71 -4.40
N THR A 45 20.41 35.62 -5.12
CA THR A 45 20.02 36.63 -6.12
C THR A 45 19.87 38.00 -5.47
N GLN A 46 19.24 38.04 -4.28
CA GLN A 46 19.10 39.25 -3.48
C GLN A 46 20.46 39.87 -3.12
N LYS A 47 21.34 39.08 -2.49
CA LYS A 47 22.69 39.55 -2.11
C LYS A 47 23.51 40.01 -3.31
N ARG A 48 23.40 39.32 -4.45
CA ARG A 48 24.13 39.66 -5.68
C ARG A 48 23.67 40.99 -6.24
N SER A 49 22.37 41.25 -6.32
CA SER A 49 21.85 42.53 -6.82
C SER A 49 22.32 43.72 -5.95
N LEU A 50 22.37 43.52 -4.63
CA LEU A 50 22.93 44.48 -3.68
C LEU A 50 24.45 44.67 -3.87
N ALA A 51 25.20 43.58 -3.98
CA ALA A 51 26.66 43.64 -4.11
C ALA A 51 27.10 44.23 -5.47
N SER A 52 26.38 43.93 -6.54
CA SER A 52 26.69 44.44 -7.89
C SER A 52 26.08 45.82 -8.16
N GLN A 53 25.16 46.30 -7.31
CA GLN A 53 24.38 47.52 -7.54
C GLN A 53 23.62 47.51 -8.88
N GLN A 54 23.23 46.32 -9.34
CA GLN A 54 22.50 46.09 -10.58
C GLN A 54 21.18 45.38 -10.31
N LYS A 55 20.19 45.65 -11.17
CA LYS A 55 18.94 44.89 -11.15
C LYS A 55 19.22 43.47 -11.65
N ILE A 56 18.68 42.47 -10.94
CA ILE A 56 18.79 41.07 -11.35
C ILE A 56 17.39 40.46 -11.43
N ASN A 57 17.12 39.74 -12.51
CA ASN A 57 15.86 39.03 -12.70
C ASN A 57 16.03 37.57 -12.34
N LEU A 58 15.20 37.08 -11.41
CA LEU A 58 15.00 35.65 -11.20
C LEU A 58 13.84 35.21 -12.10
N MET A 59 14.16 34.42 -13.12
CA MET A 59 13.20 33.86 -14.06
C MET A 59 12.70 32.52 -13.53
N LEU A 60 11.39 32.37 -13.42
CA LEU A 60 10.72 31.14 -13.03
C LEU A 60 9.99 30.62 -14.25
N GLU A 61 10.47 29.50 -14.79
CA GLU A 61 9.94 28.85 -15.97
C GLU A 61 9.47 27.44 -15.61
N GLU A 62 8.69 26.83 -16.50
CA GLU A 62 8.04 25.53 -16.29
C GLU A 62 8.97 24.43 -15.78
N ARG A 63 10.24 24.43 -16.24
CA ARG A 63 11.23 23.37 -15.94
C ARG A 63 12.43 23.84 -15.14
N SER A 64 12.59 25.15 -14.95
CA SER A 64 13.78 25.68 -14.30
C SER A 64 13.59 27.08 -13.75
N ILE A 65 14.39 27.41 -12.76
CA ILE A 65 14.46 28.72 -12.14
C ILE A 65 15.90 29.21 -12.27
N GLY A 66 16.12 30.46 -12.67
CA GLY A 66 17.48 30.96 -12.83
C GLY A 66 17.60 32.47 -12.82
N ASN A 67 18.80 32.96 -12.51
CA ASN A 67 19.12 34.38 -12.39
C ASN A 67 20.21 34.84 -13.37
N GLY A 68 20.49 34.04 -14.41
CA GLY A 68 21.58 34.24 -15.37
C GLY A 68 22.95 33.74 -14.91
N TYR A 69 23.16 33.54 -13.60
CA TYR A 69 24.40 32.98 -13.03
C TYR A 69 24.24 31.53 -12.62
N GLN A 70 23.08 31.18 -12.09
CA GLN A 70 22.73 29.86 -11.60
C GLN A 70 21.38 29.45 -12.19
N LYS A 71 21.22 28.14 -12.35
CA LYS A 71 20.00 27.52 -12.84
C LYS A 71 19.67 26.32 -11.96
N LEU A 72 18.47 26.33 -11.40
CA LEU A 72 17.89 25.27 -10.60
C LEU A 72 16.86 24.53 -11.47
N ALA A 73 17.01 23.22 -11.63
CA ALA A 73 16.04 22.40 -12.33
C ALA A 73 14.83 22.11 -11.41
N ILE A 74 13.63 22.09 -11.99
CA ILE A 74 12.42 21.68 -11.27
C ILE A 74 12.26 20.16 -11.42
N PRO A 75 12.25 19.37 -10.32
CA PRO A 75 12.12 17.93 -10.38
C PRO A 75 10.72 17.51 -10.83
N LYS A 76 10.58 16.29 -11.39
CA LYS A 76 9.32 15.81 -12.00
C LYS A 76 8.12 15.78 -11.04
N GLY A 77 8.37 15.72 -9.73
CA GLY A 77 7.34 15.75 -8.68
C GLY A 77 6.75 17.14 -8.41
N ILE A 78 7.34 18.20 -8.97
CA ILE A 78 6.99 19.59 -8.71
C ILE A 78 6.59 20.26 -10.03
N GLN A 79 5.50 21.02 -10.00
CA GLN A 79 5.04 21.84 -11.11
C GLN A 79 4.95 23.31 -10.69
N LEU A 80 5.59 24.19 -11.46
CA LEU A 80 5.39 25.63 -11.30
C LEU A 80 4.01 26.02 -11.87
N GLN A 81 3.18 26.70 -11.08
CA GLN A 81 1.82 27.05 -11.51
C GLN A 81 1.76 28.16 -12.57
N SER A 82 2.77 29.02 -12.62
CA SER A 82 2.83 30.11 -13.60
C SER A 82 4.26 30.58 -13.81
N ASN A 83 4.66 30.71 -15.08
CA ASN A 83 5.90 31.36 -15.44
C ASN A 83 5.85 32.84 -15.02
N GLN A 84 6.92 33.33 -14.41
CA GLN A 84 7.00 34.70 -13.93
C GLN A 84 8.45 35.13 -13.77
N SER A 85 8.68 36.45 -13.67
CA SER A 85 9.98 36.99 -13.32
C SER A 85 9.86 37.85 -12.07
N ILE A 86 10.82 37.66 -11.15
CA ILE A 86 10.97 38.50 -9.97
C ILE A 86 12.18 39.40 -10.21
N THR A 87 11.96 40.70 -10.26
CA THR A 87 13.03 41.69 -10.40
C THR A 87 13.49 42.14 -9.03
N PHE A 88 14.79 41.94 -8.76
CA PHE A 88 15.47 42.52 -7.63
C PHE A 88 16.08 43.86 -8.03
N ASP A 89 15.86 44.89 -7.22
CA ASP A 89 16.45 46.21 -7.40
C ASP A 89 17.90 46.27 -6.88
N LYS A 90 18.54 47.43 -7.02
CA LYS A 90 19.94 47.64 -6.63
C LYS A 90 20.18 47.56 -5.11
N ALA A 91 19.12 47.67 -4.30
CA ALA A 91 19.18 47.52 -2.86
C ALA A 91 18.92 46.06 -2.42
N GLY A 92 18.79 45.12 -3.38
CA GLY A 92 18.34 43.76 -3.08
C GLY A 92 16.88 43.71 -2.68
N GLY A 93 16.08 44.70 -3.03
CA GLY A 93 14.66 44.71 -2.78
C GLY A 93 13.86 44.08 -3.91
N ASN A 94 12.67 43.58 -3.58
CA ASN A 94 11.70 43.17 -4.59
C ASN A 94 10.80 44.37 -4.94
N SER A 95 10.62 44.62 -6.25
CA SER A 95 9.80 45.72 -6.78
C SER A 95 8.28 45.49 -6.80
N SER A 96 7.77 44.30 -6.49
CA SER A 96 6.32 44.00 -6.49
C SER A 96 5.92 42.94 -5.45
N LEU A 97 4.72 43.06 -4.87
CA LEU A 97 4.16 41.95 -4.11
C LEU A 97 3.89 40.80 -5.10
N ALA A 98 4.58 39.68 -4.91
CA ALA A 98 4.48 38.53 -5.79
C ALA A 98 4.31 37.25 -4.98
N SER A 99 3.69 36.24 -5.59
CA SER A 99 3.59 34.92 -5.00
C SER A 99 4.02 33.86 -6.00
N VAL A 100 4.92 32.98 -5.58
CA VAL A 100 5.31 31.81 -6.36
C VAL A 100 4.57 30.60 -5.81
N ARG A 101 3.96 29.80 -6.68
CA ARG A 101 3.25 28.59 -6.27
C ARG A 101 3.79 27.37 -7.00
N PHE A 102 4.13 26.36 -6.21
CA PHE A 102 4.58 25.06 -6.67
C PHE A 102 3.54 24.01 -6.28
N GLN A 103 3.02 23.27 -7.25
CA GLN A 103 2.18 22.12 -7.01
C GLN A 103 3.05 20.88 -6.83
N THR A 104 2.91 20.18 -5.71
CA THR A 104 3.49 18.85 -5.48
C THR A 104 2.40 17.79 -5.52
N ARG A 105 2.76 16.51 -5.33
CA ARG A 105 1.77 15.44 -5.16
C ARG A 105 0.88 15.63 -3.94
N LYS A 106 1.39 16.26 -2.88
CA LYS A 106 0.73 16.36 -1.57
C LYS A 106 -0.01 17.68 -1.37
N GLU A 107 0.53 18.76 -1.91
CA GLU A 107 0.10 20.11 -1.54
C GLU A 107 0.52 21.16 -2.56
N VAL A 108 0.04 22.39 -2.36
CA VAL A 108 0.59 23.58 -3.00
C VAL A 108 1.51 24.27 -2.02
N VAL A 109 2.77 24.47 -2.41
CA VAL A 109 3.72 25.29 -1.65
C VAL A 109 3.71 26.70 -2.24
N ARG A 110 3.21 27.67 -1.47
CA ARG A 110 3.20 29.08 -1.82
C ARG A 110 4.35 29.81 -1.13
N TYR A 111 5.14 30.56 -1.91
CA TYR A 111 6.06 31.55 -1.39
C TYR A 111 5.46 32.94 -1.55
N GLN A 112 5.22 33.63 -0.43
CA GLN A 112 4.82 35.03 -0.41
C GLN A 112 6.07 35.90 -0.36
N LEU A 113 6.17 36.85 -1.30
CA LEU A 113 7.30 37.77 -1.42
C LEU A 113 6.87 39.15 -0.96
N TYR A 114 7.54 39.68 0.06
CA TYR A 114 7.25 41.00 0.60
C TYR A 114 7.94 42.11 -0.21
N LEU A 115 7.17 43.14 -0.53
CA LEU A 115 7.66 44.32 -1.24
C LEU A 115 8.75 45.05 -0.42
N GLY A 116 9.74 45.61 -1.11
CA GLY A 116 10.79 46.40 -0.49
C GLY A 116 11.93 45.54 0.04
N ASN A 117 11.79 44.92 1.21
CA ASN A 117 12.92 44.17 1.82
C ASN A 117 13.20 42.79 1.18
N GLY A 118 12.35 42.34 0.25
CA GLY A 118 12.51 41.05 -0.42
C GLY A 118 12.38 39.85 0.52
N LYS A 119 11.77 39.98 1.70
CA LYS A 119 11.56 38.82 2.57
C LYS A 119 10.67 37.79 1.86
N ILE A 120 11.06 36.53 1.96
CA ILE A 120 10.30 35.40 1.45
C ILE A 120 9.71 34.59 2.60
N LYS A 121 8.43 34.24 2.52
CA LYS A 121 7.76 33.37 3.48
C LYS A 121 7.13 32.18 2.77
N ARG A 122 7.49 30.98 3.21
CA ARG A 122 6.89 29.73 2.76
C ARG A 122 5.58 29.45 3.50
N ILE A 123 4.54 29.07 2.74
CA ILE A 123 3.21 28.71 3.22
C ILE A 123 2.83 27.40 2.52
N GLN A 124 2.44 26.41 3.30
CA GLN A 124 1.99 25.10 2.82
C GLN A 124 0.45 25.07 2.77
N GLU A 125 -0.12 24.83 1.60
CA GLU A 125 -1.56 24.73 1.36
C GLU A 125 -1.89 23.26 1.02
N ALA A 126 -2.42 22.52 1.99
CA ALA A 126 -2.75 21.11 1.81
C ALA A 126 -3.69 20.89 0.62
N LYS A 127 -3.52 19.77 -0.10
CA LYS A 127 -4.54 19.28 -1.05
C LYS A 127 -5.90 19.21 -0.35
N ILE A 128 -6.95 19.47 -1.11
CA ILE A 128 -8.34 19.39 -0.65
C ILE A 128 -8.55 18.06 0.07
N LYS A 129 -8.89 18.12 1.37
CA LYS A 129 -9.05 16.95 2.27
C LYS A 129 -9.92 15.83 1.67
N ALA A 130 -10.84 16.18 0.77
CA ALA A 130 -11.74 15.24 0.09
C ALA A 130 -11.02 14.20 -0.79
N VAL A 131 -9.93 14.55 -1.48
CA VAL A 131 -9.23 13.61 -2.38
C VAL A 131 -8.48 12.54 -1.58
N ILE A 132 -7.81 12.95 -0.50
CA ILE A 132 -7.10 12.04 0.41
C ILE A 132 -8.09 11.07 1.07
N LEU A 133 -9.27 11.58 1.46
CA LEU A 133 -10.32 10.75 2.03
C LEU A 133 -10.83 9.72 1.03
N LEU A 134 -11.05 10.10 -0.23
CA LEU A 134 -11.52 9.19 -1.28
C LEU A 134 -10.50 8.07 -1.55
N GLU A 135 -9.21 8.42 -1.66
CA GLU A 135 -8.15 7.42 -1.84
C GLU A 135 -8.11 6.42 -0.67
N ALA A 136 -8.22 6.90 0.57
CA ALA A 136 -8.25 6.04 1.75
C ALA A 136 -9.49 5.11 1.77
N VAL A 137 -10.67 5.61 1.37
CA VAL A 137 -11.89 4.80 1.28
C VAL A 137 -11.76 3.70 0.22
N ILE A 138 -11.18 4.00 -0.94
CA ILE A 138 -10.95 3.00 -1.99
C ILE A 138 -9.99 1.92 -1.48
N SER A 139 -8.88 2.29 -0.84
CA SER A 139 -7.94 1.33 -0.25
C SER A 139 -8.61 0.45 0.82
N LEU A 140 -9.44 1.03 1.68
CA LEU A 140 -10.16 0.29 2.72
C LEU A 140 -11.16 -0.70 2.11
N ALA A 141 -11.89 -0.31 1.06
CA ALA A 141 -12.85 -1.18 0.39
C ALA A 141 -12.17 -2.41 -0.23
N ILE A 142 -11.03 -2.21 -0.90
CA ILE A 142 -10.23 -3.30 -1.47
C ILE A 142 -9.73 -4.22 -0.36
N PHE A 143 -9.21 -3.65 0.73
CA PHE A 143 -8.72 -4.44 1.87
C PHE A 143 -9.84 -5.27 2.52
N ALA A 144 -11.00 -4.65 2.76
CA ALA A 144 -12.17 -5.34 3.33
C ALA A 144 -12.66 -6.48 2.42
N SER A 145 -12.64 -6.28 1.11
CA SER A 145 -12.98 -7.32 0.14
C SER A 145 -12.03 -8.52 0.23
N ILE A 146 -10.72 -8.27 0.26
CA ILE A 146 -9.70 -9.34 0.37
C ILE A 146 -9.87 -10.08 1.71
N ALA A 147 -10.01 -9.34 2.82
CA ALA A 147 -10.20 -9.92 4.14
C ALA A 147 -11.46 -10.80 4.21
N THR A 148 -12.55 -10.36 3.60
CA THR A 148 -13.81 -11.12 3.55
C THR A 148 -13.65 -12.41 2.76
N LEU A 149 -12.99 -12.37 1.60
CA LEU A 149 -12.73 -13.57 0.79
C LEU A 149 -11.83 -14.57 1.53
N LEU A 150 -10.75 -14.09 2.17
CA LEU A 150 -9.86 -14.93 2.96
C LEU A 150 -10.59 -15.56 4.15
N LEU A 151 -11.40 -14.79 4.87
CA LEU A 151 -12.18 -15.29 5.98
C LEU A 151 -13.18 -16.37 5.53
N GLY A 152 -13.84 -16.16 4.38
CA GLY A 152 -14.72 -17.16 3.77
C GLY A 152 -13.99 -18.47 3.45
N GLN A 153 -12.81 -18.39 2.83
CA GLN A 153 -12.00 -19.57 2.51
C GLN A 153 -11.54 -20.32 3.77
N ILE A 154 -11.13 -19.60 4.81
CA ILE A 154 -10.72 -20.21 6.09
C ILE A 154 -11.90 -20.91 6.76
N GLN A 155 -13.10 -20.31 6.73
CA GLN A 155 -14.30 -20.92 7.28
C GLN A 155 -14.69 -22.19 6.53
N GLU A 156 -14.67 -22.17 5.20
CA GLU A 156 -14.91 -23.39 4.41
C GLU A 156 -13.86 -24.46 4.67
N SER A 157 -12.58 -24.08 4.73
CA SER A 157 -11.48 -25.00 5.02
C SER A 157 -11.68 -25.71 6.36
N ARG A 158 -12.01 -24.95 7.42
CA ARG A 158 -12.29 -25.53 8.74
C ARG A 158 -13.49 -26.46 8.73
N LYS A 159 -14.55 -26.12 8.00
CA LYS A 159 -15.72 -27.00 7.86
C LYS A 159 -15.35 -28.32 7.17
N ARG A 160 -14.55 -28.27 6.10
CA ARG A 160 -14.06 -29.47 5.41
C ARG A 160 -13.16 -30.32 6.30
N GLU A 161 -12.29 -29.68 7.08
CA GLU A 161 -11.41 -30.37 8.03
C GLU A 161 -12.21 -31.10 9.12
N VAL A 162 -13.23 -30.45 9.69
CA VAL A 162 -14.12 -31.10 10.67
C VAL A 162 -14.89 -32.27 10.06
N GLU A 163 -15.38 -32.12 8.83
CA GLU A 163 -16.07 -33.21 8.13
C GLU A 163 -15.13 -34.40 7.86
N LEU A 164 -13.90 -34.13 7.42
CA LEU A 164 -12.88 -35.16 7.22
C LEU A 164 -12.54 -35.89 8.53
N LEU A 165 -12.36 -35.16 9.64
CA LEU A 165 -12.11 -35.75 10.96
C LEU A 165 -13.27 -36.66 11.40
N LYS A 166 -14.51 -36.24 11.12
CA LYS A 166 -15.70 -37.05 11.42
C LYS A 166 -15.72 -38.34 10.59
N GLN A 167 -15.39 -38.26 9.30
CA GLN A 167 -15.28 -39.43 8.43
C GLN A 167 -14.16 -40.38 8.89
N GLU A 168 -13.00 -39.85 9.29
CA GLU A 168 -11.91 -40.64 9.86
C GLU A 168 -12.32 -41.34 11.16
N GLU A 169 -13.06 -40.66 12.03
CA GLU A 169 -13.57 -41.26 13.27
C GLU A 169 -14.56 -42.40 12.98
N VAL A 170 -15.46 -42.22 12.02
CA VAL A 170 -16.39 -43.28 11.57
C VAL A 170 -15.65 -44.52 11.09
N LEU A 171 -14.64 -44.33 10.24
CA LEU A 171 -13.81 -45.43 9.74
C LEU A 171 -13.02 -46.11 10.86
N ARG A 172 -12.53 -45.34 11.84
CA ARG A 172 -11.83 -45.87 13.01
C ARG A 172 -12.74 -46.76 13.87
N VAL A 173 -13.96 -46.32 14.16
CA VAL A 173 -14.94 -47.10 14.93
C VAL A 173 -15.35 -48.36 14.16
N ALA A 174 -15.60 -48.24 12.86
CA ALA A 174 -15.87 -49.38 11.99
C ALA A 174 -14.75 -50.44 12.06
N ARG A 175 -13.48 -50.00 11.97
CA ARG A 175 -12.33 -50.90 12.11
C ARG A 175 -12.28 -51.57 13.47
N MET A 176 -12.56 -50.84 14.56
CA MET A 176 -12.59 -51.40 15.92
C MET A 176 -13.71 -52.43 16.09
N ALA A 177 -14.91 -52.17 15.54
CA ALA A 177 -16.05 -53.10 15.60
C ALA A 177 -15.71 -54.43 14.90
N LEU A 178 -15.12 -54.34 13.69
CA LEU A 178 -14.67 -55.51 12.94
C LEU A 178 -13.55 -56.29 13.67
N GLN A 179 -12.58 -55.58 14.26
CA GLN A 179 -11.47 -56.21 14.99
C GLN A 179 -11.92 -56.90 16.29
N THR A 180 -12.93 -56.34 16.96
CA THR A 180 -13.46 -56.88 18.22
C THR A 180 -14.60 -57.88 18.02
N GLY A 181 -15.07 -58.05 16.78
CA GLY A 181 -16.19 -58.93 16.43
C GLY A 181 -17.56 -58.43 16.96
N GLN A 182 -17.68 -57.15 17.30
CA GLN A 182 -18.93 -56.58 17.80
C GLN A 182 -19.87 -56.24 16.64
N LYS A 183 -21.13 -56.69 16.74
CA LYS A 183 -22.19 -56.38 15.76
C LYS A 183 -22.63 -54.91 15.82
N GLU A 184 -22.38 -54.25 16.95
CA GLU A 184 -22.67 -52.84 17.16
C GLU A 184 -21.61 -52.27 18.12
N LEU A 185 -21.05 -51.12 17.78
CA LEU A 185 -20.07 -50.44 18.61
C LEU A 185 -20.35 -48.94 18.60
N THR A 186 -20.40 -48.34 19.80
CA THR A 186 -20.54 -46.88 19.98
C THR A 186 -19.31 -46.31 20.65
N VAL A 187 -18.67 -45.32 20.03
CA VAL A 187 -17.51 -44.59 20.59
C VAL A 187 -17.72 -43.10 20.35
N ASN A 188 -17.52 -42.27 21.38
CA ASN A 188 -17.72 -40.81 21.32
C ASN A 188 -19.09 -40.38 20.77
N GLY A 189 -20.14 -41.17 21.03
CA GLY A 189 -21.50 -40.92 20.55
C GLY A 189 -21.74 -41.29 19.07
N LEU A 190 -20.75 -41.88 18.41
CA LEU A 190 -20.86 -42.40 17.05
C LEU A 190 -21.10 -43.92 17.09
N THR A 191 -22.20 -44.38 16.51
CA THR A 191 -22.63 -45.79 16.51
C THR A 191 -22.50 -46.42 15.14
N VAL A 192 -21.77 -47.54 15.06
CA VAL A 192 -21.58 -48.30 13.82
C VAL A 192 -22.17 -49.70 13.99
N HIS A 193 -22.86 -50.19 12.95
CA HIS A 193 -23.44 -51.54 12.91
C HIS A 193 -22.71 -52.41 11.88
N VAL A 194 -22.39 -53.64 12.28
CA VAL A 194 -21.78 -54.65 11.41
C VAL A 194 -22.81 -55.74 11.13
N VAL A 195 -23.15 -55.90 9.86
CA VAL A 195 -24.13 -56.88 9.37
C VAL A 195 -23.39 -57.96 8.61
N SER A 196 -23.60 -59.22 8.98
CA SER A 196 -23.12 -60.37 8.22
C SER A 196 -24.24 -60.83 7.29
N ASN A 197 -23.93 -60.98 6.00
CA ASN A 197 -24.83 -61.48 4.98
C ASN A 197 -24.16 -62.61 4.17
N GLU A 198 -24.90 -63.22 3.25
CA GLU A 198 -24.41 -64.33 2.40
C GLU A 198 -23.23 -63.94 1.49
N ARG A 199 -22.93 -62.63 1.36
CA ARG A 199 -21.86 -62.07 0.53
C ARG A 199 -20.66 -61.58 1.36
N GLY A 200 -20.69 -61.70 2.69
CA GLY A 200 -19.64 -61.28 3.62
C GLY A 200 -20.10 -60.31 4.71
N LEU A 201 -19.24 -59.39 5.13
CA LEU A 201 -19.50 -58.39 6.18
C LEU A 201 -19.74 -57.00 5.60
N GLU A 202 -20.77 -56.31 6.08
CA GLU A 202 -21.11 -54.94 5.71
C GLU A 202 -21.14 -54.05 6.95
N VAL A 203 -20.63 -52.83 6.83
CA VAL A 203 -20.56 -51.87 7.94
C VAL A 203 -21.37 -50.63 7.62
N TYR A 204 -22.22 -50.23 8.55
CA TYR A 204 -23.19 -49.14 8.41
C TYR A 204 -23.06 -48.10 9.51
N HIS A 205 -23.29 -46.83 9.15
CA HIS A 205 -23.55 -45.74 10.09
C HIS A 205 -24.91 -45.12 9.73
N GLY A 206 -25.91 -45.34 10.60
CA GLY A 206 -27.30 -45.07 10.26
C GLY A 206 -27.76 -45.93 9.06
N THR A 207 -28.24 -45.28 8.00
CA THR A 207 -28.65 -45.95 6.75
C THR A 207 -27.54 -45.99 5.69
N GLU A 208 -26.40 -45.37 5.95
CA GLU A 208 -25.30 -45.25 4.99
C GLU A 208 -24.36 -46.46 5.11
N LYS A 209 -24.10 -47.13 3.97
CA LYS A 209 -23.16 -48.24 3.87
C LYS A 209 -21.74 -47.69 3.73
N LEU A 210 -20.89 -47.96 4.71
CA LEU A 210 -19.52 -47.44 4.78
C LEU A 210 -18.51 -48.37 4.09
N LEU A 211 -18.59 -49.68 4.37
CA LEU A 211 -17.69 -50.70 3.83
C LEU A 211 -18.43 -52.01 3.55
N ALA A 212 -17.92 -52.78 2.59
CA ALA A 212 -18.26 -54.19 2.40
C ALA A 212 -16.99 -55.02 2.24
N ILE A 213 -16.92 -56.12 2.96
CA ILE A 213 -15.84 -57.10 2.93
C ILE A 213 -16.45 -58.39 2.42
N GLN A 214 -16.02 -58.85 1.25
CA GLN A 214 -16.48 -60.12 0.70
C GLN A 214 -15.69 -61.27 1.31
N ASP A 215 -16.39 -62.31 1.76
CA ASP A 215 -15.74 -63.57 2.09
C ASP A 215 -15.27 -64.24 0.79
N LYS A 216 -14.01 -64.65 0.75
CA LYS A 216 -13.37 -65.28 -0.42
C LYS A 216 -13.83 -66.71 -0.64
#